data_AF-A0A8E5HLG8-F1
#
_entry.id   AF-A0A8E5HLG8-F1
#
_cell.length_a   1.000
_cell.length_b   1.000
_cell.length_c   1.000
_cell.angle_alpha   90.00
_cell.angle_beta   90.00
_cell.angle_gamma   90.00
#
_symmetry.space_group_name_H-M   'P 1'
#
loop_
_entity.id
_entity.type
_entity.pdbx_description
1 polymer ?
#
loop_
_entity_poly.entity_id
_entity_poly.type
_entity_poly.pdbx_seq_one_letter_code
_entity_poly.pdbx_strand_id
1 'polypeptide(L)'
;MNQKNTNNANAHDALPPHADVGIKINIAIAIAIAIATPIPVGISTPIPVPIVPPPPRPPVPRRRRPPPRPPRLRRLPGRPLRRQVHRHRLPRLHRCRPPRLRRPVALRPRHVPLHPPPRVAAAPHRRLPPPRQARLRPRRPPRRLARPARPAPPGFPPPRAGAFAALWLWNPMVAAISARGSCEGLLGVLTAALVWAVEARRVGLAGAVLGLAVHFKIYPFIWAGAVVWWMDRERMGGPRAGPAAAPEEPASLGALVRGFVSPDRMKLAAVSLATFMGLNALMYSVYGTPFLTHTFLHHVSRIDHRHNFSPYNTLLYLTSAEPASSLRAESLAFLPQLLLSCVLIPFVLAKKDLATSMMAQTLAFVTFNKVCTSQYFLWYMIFLPLYLPGSTLLRKPAVGVSALVLWIAAQAAWLQQGYQLEFLGRSTFFPGLWAASLAFFLVNCWILGIIICDGAVTHDKLHVE
;
A
#
# COMPACT_ATOMS: atom_id res chain seq x y z
N MET A 1 60.76 23.19 -24.21
CA MET A 1 60.19 24.35 -24.95
C MET A 1 58.77 23.97 -25.35
N ASN A 2 57.74 24.39 -24.60
CA ASN A 2 56.83 25.52 -24.88
C ASN A 2 56.18 25.46 -26.29
N GLN A 3 54.88 25.69 -26.54
CA GLN A 3 53.66 25.99 -25.77
C GLN A 3 52.57 26.21 -26.85
N LYS A 4 51.34 25.72 -26.69
CA LYS A 4 50.08 26.53 -26.70
C LYS A 4 48.81 25.71 -26.98
N ASN A 5 47.94 25.77 -25.98
CA ASN A 5 46.49 25.69 -26.00
C ASN A 5 45.82 26.57 -27.07
N THR A 6 44.63 26.14 -27.49
CA THR A 6 43.40 26.84 -27.98
C THR A 6 42.79 25.95 -29.08
N ASN A 7 41.53 25.49 -29.06
CA ASN A 7 40.29 26.12 -28.63
C ASN A 7 39.27 25.08 -28.13
N ASN A 8 38.63 25.44 -27.02
CA ASN A 8 37.40 24.88 -26.51
C ASN A 8 36.35 25.99 -26.68
N ALA A 9 35.37 25.83 -27.57
CA ALA A 9 34.12 26.58 -27.60
C ALA A 9 33.18 25.97 -28.65
N ASN A 10 31.91 25.77 -28.27
CA ASN A 10 30.78 25.27 -29.08
C ASN A 10 30.47 23.76 -28.98
N ALA A 11 30.35 23.26 -27.75
CA ALA A 11 29.35 22.22 -27.46
C ALA A 11 28.27 22.88 -26.61
N HIS A 12 27.25 23.44 -27.27
CA HIS A 12 26.03 23.85 -26.58
C HIS A 12 25.47 22.65 -25.81
N ASP A 13 25.13 22.90 -24.55
CA ASP A 13 24.41 22.02 -23.63
C ASP A 13 23.06 21.57 -24.21
N ALA A 14 23.07 20.66 -25.18
CA ALA A 14 21.89 19.95 -25.59
C ALA A 14 21.59 18.90 -24.51
N LEU A 15 20.55 19.15 -23.71
CA LEU A 15 19.97 18.14 -22.84
C LEU A 15 19.75 16.84 -23.64
N PRO A 16 20.12 15.67 -23.10
CA PRO A 16 19.91 14.41 -23.80
C PRO A 16 18.42 14.27 -24.18
N PRO A 17 18.09 13.68 -25.34
CA PRO A 17 16.72 13.68 -25.88
C PRO A 17 15.65 13.15 -24.91
N HIS A 18 16.03 12.35 -23.91
CA HIS A 18 15.14 11.87 -22.85
C HIS A 18 14.75 12.91 -21.79
N ALA A 19 15.57 13.94 -21.56
CA ALA A 19 15.28 15.01 -20.62
C ALA A 19 14.31 16.05 -21.22
N ASP A 20 14.39 16.26 -22.54
CA ASP A 20 13.44 17.08 -23.30
C ASP A 20 12.03 16.45 -23.33
N VAL A 21 11.95 15.11 -23.40
CA VAL A 21 10.67 14.38 -23.24
C VAL A 21 10.06 14.58 -21.85
N GLY A 22 10.88 14.59 -20.78
CA GLY A 22 10.39 14.83 -19.41
C GLY A 22 9.82 16.24 -19.21
N ILE A 23 10.44 17.25 -19.81
CA ILE A 23 9.95 18.64 -19.81
C ILE A 23 8.65 18.75 -20.61
N LYS A 24 8.58 18.12 -21.80
CA LYS A 24 7.37 18.08 -22.64
C LYS A 24 6.22 17.35 -21.96
N ILE A 25 6.50 16.26 -21.22
CA ILE A 25 5.51 15.55 -20.40
C ILE A 25 5.06 16.43 -19.23
N ASN A 26 5.95 17.13 -18.54
CA ASN A 26 5.57 18.08 -17.49
C ASN A 26 4.68 19.20 -18.01
N ILE A 27 4.99 19.76 -19.18
CA ILE A 27 4.17 20.78 -19.83
C ILE A 27 2.81 20.20 -20.22
N ALA A 28 2.76 18.98 -20.76
CA ALA A 28 1.50 18.30 -21.11
C ALA A 28 0.67 17.96 -19.87
N ILE A 29 1.29 17.48 -18.78
CA ILE A 29 0.68 17.27 -17.46
C ILE A 29 0.15 18.61 -16.93
N ALA A 30 0.95 19.67 -17.05
CA ALA A 30 0.60 20.98 -16.53
C ALA A 30 -0.61 21.58 -17.25
N ILE A 31 -0.61 21.51 -18.58
CA ILE A 31 -1.70 21.96 -19.44
C ILE A 31 -2.96 21.12 -19.18
N ALA A 32 -2.83 19.80 -19.11
CA ALA A 32 -3.98 18.93 -18.95
C ALA A 32 -4.60 18.99 -17.53
N ILE A 33 -3.80 19.26 -16.48
CA ILE A 33 -4.31 19.55 -15.14
C ILE A 33 -4.95 20.94 -15.09
N ALA A 34 -4.35 21.96 -15.71
CA ALA A 34 -4.96 23.30 -15.80
C ALA A 34 -6.32 23.28 -16.50
N ILE A 35 -6.51 22.37 -17.47
CA ILE A 35 -7.80 22.12 -18.13
C ILE A 35 -8.77 21.31 -17.24
N ALA A 36 -8.27 20.37 -16.43
CA ALA A 36 -9.10 19.48 -15.61
C ALA A 36 -9.43 20.03 -14.21
N THR A 37 -8.71 21.03 -13.71
CA THR A 37 -9.07 21.76 -12.50
C THR A 37 -10.00 22.90 -12.85
N PRO A 38 -11.25 22.96 -12.33
CA PRO A 38 -11.99 24.19 -12.38
C PRO A 38 -11.21 25.24 -11.59
N ILE A 39 -10.61 26.20 -12.29
CA ILE A 39 -10.21 27.47 -11.70
C ILE A 39 -11.51 28.04 -11.10
N PRO A 40 -11.58 28.34 -9.80
CA PRO A 40 -12.71 29.09 -9.29
C PRO A 40 -12.69 30.47 -9.95
N VAL A 41 -13.44 30.63 -11.04
CA VAL A 41 -13.81 31.94 -11.56
C VAL A 41 -14.80 32.49 -10.54
N GLY A 42 -14.28 33.27 -9.59
CA GLY A 42 -15.08 33.78 -8.49
C GLY A 42 -14.22 34.45 -7.41
N ILE A 43 -13.45 35.46 -7.78
CA ILE A 43 -13.21 36.56 -6.84
C ILE A 43 -14.56 37.29 -6.72
N SER A 44 -15.48 36.73 -5.94
CA SER A 44 -16.56 37.51 -5.37
C SER A 44 -15.99 38.13 -4.12
N THR A 45 -15.79 39.44 -4.17
CA THR A 45 -15.64 40.31 -3.01
C THR A 45 -16.58 39.84 -1.89
N PRO A 46 -16.12 39.71 -0.64
CA PRO A 46 -17.00 39.32 0.46
C PRO A 46 -18.10 40.37 0.60
N ILE A 47 -19.33 39.98 0.27
CA ILE A 47 -20.53 40.72 0.67
C ILE A 47 -20.57 40.65 2.20
N PRO A 48 -20.65 41.78 2.93
CA PRO A 48 -20.73 41.77 4.37
C PRO A 48 -22.00 41.03 4.81
N VAL A 49 -21.82 39.91 5.51
CA VAL A 49 -22.89 39.18 6.17
C VAL A 49 -23.51 40.10 7.23
N PRO A 50 -24.83 40.31 7.27
CA PRO A 50 -25.45 41.04 8.37
C PRO A 50 -25.19 40.29 9.67
N ILE A 51 -24.66 40.99 10.67
CA ILE A 51 -24.49 40.47 12.02
C ILE A 51 -25.89 40.15 12.56
N VAL A 52 -26.26 38.88 12.56
CA VAL A 52 -27.46 38.40 13.24
C VAL A 52 -27.14 38.39 14.75
N PRO A 53 -27.86 39.15 15.58
CA PRO A 53 -27.65 39.09 17.03
C PRO A 53 -28.01 37.70 17.56
N PRO A 54 -27.34 37.23 18.62
CA PRO A 54 -27.62 35.92 19.19
C PRO A 54 -29.08 35.83 19.67
N PRO A 55 -29.71 34.64 19.59
CA PRO A 55 -31.07 34.46 20.09
C PRO A 55 -31.13 34.74 21.60
N PRO A 56 -32.24 35.30 22.11
CA PRO A 56 -32.39 35.59 23.53
C PRO A 56 -32.31 34.30 24.37
N ARG A 57 -31.70 34.40 25.55
CA ARG A 57 -31.57 33.29 26.50
C ARG A 57 -32.95 32.70 26.81
N PRO A 58 -33.09 31.36 26.91
CA PRO A 58 -34.34 30.75 27.32
C PRO A 58 -34.71 31.21 28.74
N PRO A 59 -36.01 31.43 29.03
CA PRO A 59 -36.44 31.87 30.34
C PRO A 59 -36.14 30.82 31.41
N VAL A 60 -35.65 31.31 32.56
CA VAL A 60 -35.42 30.51 33.77
C VAL A 60 -36.72 29.79 34.17
N PRO A 61 -36.70 28.48 34.49
CA PRO A 61 -37.93 27.78 34.86
C PRO A 61 -38.46 28.34 36.19
N ARG A 62 -39.63 28.98 36.15
CA ARG A 62 -40.41 29.25 37.37
C ARG A 62 -40.76 27.91 38.03
N ARG A 63 -40.44 27.73 39.31
CA ARG A 63 -40.83 26.57 40.13
C ARG A 63 -42.34 26.32 39.95
N ARG A 64 -42.72 25.26 39.23
CA ARG A 64 -44.10 24.77 39.19
C ARG A 64 -44.38 24.00 40.48
N ARG A 65 -45.52 24.32 41.13
CA ARG A 65 -46.07 23.50 42.22
C ARG A 65 -46.34 22.07 41.72
N PRO A 66 -46.17 21.04 42.56
CA PRO A 66 -46.47 19.67 42.18
C PRO A 66 -47.99 19.49 41.94
N PRO A 67 -48.40 18.61 41.01
CA PRO A 67 -49.81 18.32 40.77
C PRO A 67 -50.43 17.49 41.92
N PRO A 68 -51.75 17.57 42.14
CA PRO A 68 -52.43 16.76 43.16
C PRO A 68 -52.45 15.27 42.77
N ARG A 69 -52.43 14.39 43.77
CA ARG A 69 -52.47 12.93 43.60
C ARG A 69 -53.79 12.47 42.97
N PRO A 70 -53.78 11.48 42.05
CA PRO A 70 -55.01 10.90 41.51
C PRO A 70 -55.68 9.96 42.53
N PRO A 71 -57.01 9.74 42.45
CA PRO A 71 -57.74 8.87 43.36
C PRO A 71 -57.45 7.39 43.10
N ARG A 72 -57.46 6.59 44.17
CA ARG A 72 -57.25 5.13 44.13
C ARG A 72 -58.41 4.44 43.42
N LEU A 73 -58.15 3.81 42.28
CA LEU A 73 -59.09 2.92 41.60
C LEU A 73 -58.97 1.47 42.11
N ARG A 74 -60.13 0.92 42.48
CA ARG A 74 -60.37 -0.47 42.94
C ARG A 74 -59.88 -1.50 41.90
N ARG A 75 -59.23 -2.56 42.38
CA ARG A 75 -58.91 -3.77 41.60
C ARG A 75 -60.20 -4.55 41.27
N LEU A 76 -60.39 -4.91 40.00
CA LEU A 76 -61.29 -5.98 39.56
C LEU A 76 -60.47 -7.08 38.87
N PRO A 77 -60.84 -8.37 39.01
CA PRO A 77 -59.99 -9.51 38.66
C PRO A 77 -60.01 -9.84 37.16
N GLY A 78 -58.89 -10.40 36.69
CA GLY A 78 -58.60 -10.62 35.28
C GLY A 78 -59.29 -11.84 34.63
N ARG A 79 -59.37 -11.77 33.30
CA ARG A 79 -59.50 -12.91 32.38
C ARG A 79 -58.60 -12.66 31.16
N PRO A 80 -57.85 -13.67 30.65
CA PRO A 80 -56.92 -13.48 29.54
C PRO A 80 -57.64 -13.66 28.19
N LEU A 81 -57.42 -12.73 27.25
CA LEU A 81 -57.87 -12.87 25.87
C LEU A 81 -56.67 -12.92 24.91
N ARG A 82 -56.73 -13.94 24.07
CA ARG A 82 -55.71 -14.49 23.16
C ARG A 82 -55.15 -13.46 22.19
N ARG A 83 -53.82 -13.50 21.97
CA ARG A 83 -53.18 -12.90 20.80
C ARG A 83 -53.47 -13.75 19.55
N GLN A 84 -54.09 -13.12 18.57
CA GLN A 84 -54.36 -13.62 17.24
C GLN A 84 -53.09 -13.42 16.39
N VAL A 85 -52.45 -14.52 16.00
CA VAL A 85 -51.31 -14.52 15.07
C VAL A 85 -51.84 -14.88 13.68
N HIS A 86 -51.86 -13.91 12.77
CA HIS A 86 -52.13 -14.19 11.37
C HIS A 86 -50.91 -14.83 10.71
N ARG A 87 -51.13 -16.05 10.19
CA ARG A 87 -50.20 -16.87 9.41
C ARG A 87 -50.09 -16.34 7.99
N HIS A 88 -48.88 -16.00 7.53
CA HIS A 88 -48.54 -16.09 6.10
C HIS A 88 -47.81 -17.41 5.83
N ARG A 89 -48.34 -18.14 4.84
CA ARG A 89 -47.86 -19.44 4.36
C ARG A 89 -46.59 -19.27 3.52
N LEU A 90 -45.55 -20.03 3.84
CA LEU A 90 -44.41 -20.32 2.95
C LEU A 90 -44.63 -21.70 2.30
N PRO A 91 -44.24 -21.91 1.02
CA PRO A 91 -44.39 -23.18 0.34
C PRO A 91 -43.39 -24.22 0.85
N ARG A 92 -43.84 -25.48 0.88
CA ARG A 92 -43.09 -26.66 1.31
C ARG A 92 -41.97 -26.97 0.32
N LEU A 93 -40.74 -27.07 0.80
CA LEU A 93 -39.64 -27.80 0.14
C LEU A 93 -39.23 -29.00 0.99
N HIS A 94 -39.05 -30.12 0.31
CA HIS A 94 -38.81 -31.45 0.86
C HIS A 94 -37.57 -31.50 1.78
N ARG A 95 -37.74 -32.17 2.94
CA ARG A 95 -36.65 -32.57 3.82
C ARG A 95 -35.80 -33.67 3.17
N CYS A 96 -34.61 -33.34 2.69
CA CYS A 96 -33.53 -34.32 2.53
C CYS A 96 -32.85 -34.56 3.89
N ARG A 97 -32.82 -35.82 4.32
CA ARG A 97 -32.09 -36.28 5.52
C ARG A 97 -30.57 -36.15 5.30
N PRO A 98 -29.78 -35.83 6.34
CA PRO A 98 -28.33 -35.95 6.27
C PRO A 98 -27.89 -37.43 6.29
N PRO A 99 -26.87 -37.83 5.53
CA PRO A 99 -26.30 -39.17 5.63
C PRO A 99 -25.51 -39.34 6.93
N ARG A 100 -25.72 -40.49 7.59
CA ARG A 100 -24.99 -40.92 8.78
C ARG A 100 -23.50 -41.13 8.46
N LEU A 101 -22.64 -40.48 9.22
CA LEU A 101 -21.20 -40.75 9.28
C LEU A 101 -20.95 -42.23 9.66
N ARG A 102 -20.39 -43.00 8.71
CA ARG A 102 -19.83 -44.32 8.98
C ARG A 102 -18.48 -44.14 9.71
N ARG A 103 -18.30 -44.94 10.77
CA ARG A 103 -17.04 -45.07 11.53
C ARG A 103 -15.87 -45.43 10.59
N PRO A 104 -14.66 -44.90 10.79
CA PRO A 104 -13.48 -45.39 10.10
C PRO A 104 -13.12 -46.79 10.63
N VAL A 105 -13.07 -47.75 9.70
CA VAL A 105 -12.55 -49.11 9.91
C VAL A 105 -11.04 -49.02 10.03
N ALA A 106 -10.50 -49.56 11.12
CA ALA A 106 -9.07 -49.73 11.33
C ALA A 106 -8.50 -50.70 10.30
N LEU A 107 -7.66 -50.20 9.39
CA LEU A 107 -6.84 -51.03 8.50
C LEU A 107 -5.64 -51.55 9.31
N ARG A 108 -5.68 -52.84 9.64
CA ARG A 108 -4.53 -53.59 10.17
C ARG A 108 -3.38 -53.59 9.14
N PRO A 109 -2.13 -53.30 9.53
CA PRO A 109 -0.99 -53.58 8.68
C PRO A 109 -0.77 -55.09 8.58
N ARG A 110 -0.76 -55.61 7.35
CA ARG A 110 -0.35 -56.98 7.05
C ARG A 110 1.16 -57.10 7.24
N HIS A 111 1.56 -57.94 8.20
CA HIS A 111 2.91 -58.47 8.30
C HIS A 111 3.25 -59.24 7.01
N VAL A 112 4.29 -58.79 6.32
CA VAL A 112 5.03 -59.60 5.34
C VAL A 112 6.18 -60.26 6.11
N PRO A 113 6.29 -61.60 6.14
CA PRO A 113 7.42 -62.27 6.76
C PRO A 113 8.68 -62.06 5.91
N LEU A 114 9.70 -61.41 6.48
CA LEU A 114 11.06 -61.47 5.95
C LEU A 114 11.65 -62.83 6.31
N HIS A 115 11.81 -63.70 5.31
CA HIS A 115 12.59 -64.92 5.43
C HIS A 115 14.06 -64.58 5.75
N PRO A 116 14.71 -65.32 6.66
CA PRO A 116 16.14 -65.17 6.89
C PRO A 116 16.92 -65.69 5.67
N PRO A 117 18.02 -65.03 5.26
CA PRO A 117 18.92 -65.60 4.27
C PRO A 117 19.61 -66.86 4.83
N PRO A 118 19.91 -67.87 3.98
CA PRO A 118 20.49 -69.12 4.42
C PRO A 118 21.92 -68.94 4.93
N ARG A 119 22.24 -69.65 6.02
CA ARG A 119 23.60 -69.89 6.49
C ARG A 119 24.37 -70.68 5.42
N VAL A 120 25.28 -70.03 4.73
CA VAL A 120 26.29 -70.72 3.90
C VAL A 120 27.52 -70.98 4.76
N ALA A 121 27.94 -72.24 4.75
CA ALA A 121 29.07 -72.77 5.48
C ALA A 121 30.40 -72.12 5.06
N ALA A 122 31.29 -72.00 6.04
CA ALA A 122 32.65 -71.53 5.86
C ALA A 122 33.48 -72.50 5.01
N ALA A 123 34.27 -71.94 4.09
CA ALA A 123 35.44 -72.58 3.48
C ALA A 123 36.61 -71.57 3.46
N PRO A 124 37.87 -72.01 3.59
CA PRO A 124 38.95 -71.19 4.13
C PRO A 124 39.62 -70.34 3.03
N HIS A 125 39.62 -69.01 3.20
CA HIS A 125 40.40 -68.13 2.33
C HIS A 125 41.72 -67.72 2.99
N ARG A 126 42.79 -68.07 2.27
CA ARG A 126 44.21 -67.76 2.47
C ARG A 126 44.45 -66.28 2.86
N ARG A 127 45.29 -66.08 3.87
CA ARG A 127 45.86 -64.78 4.26
C ARG A 127 46.69 -64.21 3.11
N LEU A 128 46.30 -63.05 2.60
CA LEU A 128 47.14 -62.16 1.79
C LEU A 128 47.57 -60.97 2.68
N PRO A 129 48.82 -60.47 2.56
CA PRO A 129 49.35 -59.41 3.41
C PRO A 129 48.75 -58.04 3.05
N PRO A 130 48.71 -57.08 4.00
CA PRO A 130 48.09 -55.78 3.77
C PRO A 130 48.95 -54.93 2.81
N PRO A 131 48.34 -54.18 1.87
CA PRO A 131 49.06 -53.20 1.09
C PRO A 131 49.36 -51.95 1.93
N ARG A 132 50.57 -51.42 1.73
CA ARG A 132 51.15 -50.24 2.38
C ARG A 132 50.21 -49.02 2.29
N GLN A 133 49.95 -48.37 3.43
CA GLN A 133 49.29 -47.06 3.46
C GLN A 133 50.19 -45.99 2.83
N ALA A 134 49.89 -45.59 1.59
CA ALA A 134 50.40 -44.36 1.02
C ALA A 134 49.58 -43.18 1.59
N ARG A 135 50.23 -42.31 2.39
CA ARG A 135 49.66 -41.05 2.87
C ARG A 135 49.32 -40.13 1.69
N LEU A 136 48.08 -40.17 1.21
CA LEU A 136 47.53 -39.11 0.35
C LEU A 136 47.26 -37.87 1.22
N ARG A 137 48.10 -36.84 1.06
CA ARG A 137 47.82 -35.50 1.60
C ARG A 137 46.50 -34.99 1.01
N PRO A 138 45.56 -34.44 1.80
CA PRO A 138 44.35 -33.85 1.24
C PRO A 138 44.73 -32.62 0.41
N ARG A 139 44.43 -32.66 -0.90
CA ARG A 139 44.51 -31.48 -1.78
C ARG A 139 43.53 -30.44 -1.24
N ARG A 140 44.05 -29.30 -0.77
CA ARG A 140 43.22 -28.13 -0.44
C ARG A 140 42.41 -27.74 -1.69
N PRO A 141 41.10 -27.51 -1.60
CA PRO A 141 40.34 -26.99 -2.73
C PRO A 141 40.91 -25.60 -3.12
N PRO A 142 40.91 -25.26 -4.41
CA PRO A 142 41.40 -23.95 -4.85
C PRO A 142 40.56 -22.87 -4.17
N ARG A 143 41.24 -21.90 -3.54
CA ARG A 143 40.62 -20.68 -3.03
C ARG A 143 39.87 -20.01 -4.18
N ARG A 144 38.55 -20.19 -4.27
CA ARG A 144 37.70 -19.31 -5.08
C ARG A 144 37.89 -17.91 -4.54
N LEU A 145 38.62 -17.08 -5.27
CA LEU A 145 38.66 -15.64 -5.08
C LEU A 145 37.20 -15.16 -5.00
N ALA A 146 36.81 -14.69 -3.83
CA ALA A 146 35.49 -14.10 -3.63
C ALA A 146 35.35 -12.96 -4.65
N ARG A 147 34.37 -13.07 -5.56
CA ARG A 147 34.02 -11.96 -6.44
C ARG A 147 33.66 -10.77 -5.53
N PRO A 148 34.30 -9.60 -5.68
CA PRO A 148 33.95 -8.44 -4.88
C PRO A 148 32.48 -8.10 -5.08
N ALA A 149 31.82 -7.67 -4.00
CA ALA A 149 30.45 -7.20 -4.03
C ALA A 149 30.31 -6.17 -5.17
N ARG A 150 29.34 -6.38 -6.07
CA ARG A 150 29.08 -5.43 -7.15
C ARG A 150 28.84 -4.05 -6.53
N PRO A 151 29.61 -3.00 -6.89
CA PRO A 151 29.30 -1.65 -6.45
C PRO A 151 27.88 -1.32 -6.91
N ALA A 152 27.14 -0.59 -6.07
CA ALA A 152 25.84 -0.06 -6.48
C ALA A 152 26.03 0.69 -7.80
N PRO A 153 25.14 0.49 -8.79
CA PRO A 153 25.25 1.22 -10.05
C PRO A 153 25.32 2.72 -9.74
N PRO A 154 26.22 3.46 -10.40
CA PRO A 154 26.36 4.89 -10.16
C PRO A 154 24.99 5.56 -10.35
N GLY A 155 24.61 6.41 -9.39
CA GLY A 155 23.41 7.22 -9.50
C GLY A 155 23.47 8.14 -10.72
N PHE A 156 22.33 8.68 -11.13
CA PHE A 156 22.31 9.63 -12.24
C PHE A 156 23.21 10.85 -11.95
N PRO A 157 23.80 11.46 -13.00
CA PRO A 157 24.43 12.76 -12.87
C PRO A 157 23.46 13.78 -12.22
N PRO A 158 23.95 14.72 -11.40
CA PRO A 158 23.09 15.68 -10.70
C PRO A 158 22.07 16.41 -11.58
N PRO A 159 22.38 16.84 -12.82
CA PRO A 159 21.40 17.50 -13.69
C PRO A 159 20.22 16.60 -14.04
N ARG A 160 20.50 15.32 -14.34
CA ARG A 160 19.46 14.35 -14.70
C ARG A 160 18.60 13.99 -13.48
N ALA A 161 19.21 13.82 -12.31
CA ALA A 161 18.47 13.62 -11.07
C ALA A 161 17.58 14.83 -10.73
N GLY A 162 18.09 16.06 -10.91
CA GLY A 162 17.36 17.30 -10.73
C GLY A 162 16.15 17.42 -11.67
N ALA A 163 16.31 17.03 -12.94
CA ALA A 163 15.20 17.03 -13.92
C ALA A 163 14.06 16.08 -13.50
N PHE A 164 14.39 14.88 -13.00
CA PHE A 164 13.38 13.96 -12.48
C PHE A 164 12.74 14.48 -11.19
N ALA A 165 13.51 15.10 -10.29
CA ALA A 165 12.97 15.74 -9.09
C ALA A 165 12.02 16.91 -9.42
N ALA A 166 12.31 17.65 -10.49
CA ALA A 166 11.46 18.73 -10.98
C ALA A 166 10.06 18.24 -11.40
N LEU A 167 9.92 16.98 -11.83
CA LEU A 167 8.60 16.37 -12.10
C LEU A 167 7.67 16.42 -10.88
N TRP A 168 8.20 16.32 -9.65
CA TRP A 168 7.38 16.47 -8.44
C TRP A 168 7.13 17.94 -8.13
N LEU A 169 8.18 18.75 -8.13
CA LEU A 169 8.13 20.15 -7.70
C LEU A 169 7.26 21.02 -8.64
N TRP A 170 7.25 20.72 -9.94
CA TRP A 170 6.54 21.51 -10.95
C TRP A 170 5.21 20.87 -11.38
N ASN A 171 4.80 19.78 -10.73
CA ASN A 171 3.50 19.19 -10.96
C ASN A 171 2.41 20.09 -10.36
N PRO A 172 1.49 20.64 -11.16
CA PRO A 172 0.48 21.57 -10.63
C PRO A 172 -0.50 20.89 -9.68
N MET A 173 -0.75 19.59 -9.78
CA MET A 173 -1.57 18.88 -8.80
C MET A 173 -0.87 18.86 -7.44
N VAL A 174 0.45 18.66 -7.41
CA VAL A 174 1.22 18.74 -6.16
C VAL A 174 1.15 20.16 -5.61
N ALA A 175 1.43 21.17 -6.44
CA ALA A 175 1.40 22.58 -6.04
C ALA A 175 0.02 23.01 -5.50
N ALA A 176 -1.06 22.72 -6.24
CA ALA A 176 -2.42 23.09 -5.85
C ALA A 176 -2.86 22.39 -4.55
N ILE A 177 -2.52 21.11 -4.39
CA ILE A 177 -2.87 20.34 -3.19
C ILE A 177 -2.08 20.80 -1.97
N SER A 178 -0.82 21.17 -2.13
CA SER A 178 -0.02 21.76 -1.05
C SER A 178 -0.51 23.16 -0.69
N ALA A 179 -0.84 24.01 -1.68
CA ALA A 179 -1.28 25.39 -1.46
C ALA A 179 -2.63 25.50 -0.73
N ARG A 180 -3.52 24.50 -0.83
CA ARG A 180 -4.79 24.44 -0.08
C ARG A 180 -4.64 24.04 1.41
N GLY A 181 -3.43 24.09 1.96
CA GLY A 181 -3.17 23.79 3.38
C GLY A 181 -3.10 22.29 3.72
N SER A 182 -2.89 21.42 2.74
CA SER A 182 -2.70 19.98 3.00
C SER A 182 -1.27 19.66 3.43
N CYS A 183 -1.12 18.78 4.42
CA CYS A 183 0.17 18.27 4.88
C CYS A 183 0.74 17.12 4.03
N GLU A 184 0.14 16.76 2.87
CA GLU A 184 0.66 15.68 2.02
C GLU A 184 2.13 15.88 1.62
N GLY A 185 2.57 17.12 1.45
CA GLY A 185 3.98 17.43 1.11
C GLY A 185 4.96 16.97 2.20
N LEU A 186 4.62 17.17 3.48
CA LEU A 186 5.42 16.68 4.60
C LEU A 186 5.50 15.16 4.61
N LEU A 187 4.39 14.50 4.29
CA LEU A 187 4.36 13.04 4.19
C LEU A 187 5.17 12.53 3.00
N GLY A 188 5.20 13.26 1.88
CA GLY A 188 6.11 13.02 0.77
C GLY A 188 7.58 13.09 1.19
N VAL A 189 7.96 14.08 2.01
CA VAL A 189 9.31 14.17 2.60
C VAL A 189 9.63 12.95 3.47
N LEU A 190 8.72 12.54 4.36
CA LEU A 190 8.90 11.35 5.19
C LEU A 190 9.04 10.08 4.35
N THR A 191 8.31 10.00 3.23
CA THR A 191 8.37 8.88 2.29
C THR A 191 9.75 8.80 1.61
N ALA A 192 10.22 9.92 1.05
CA ALA A 192 11.54 10.00 0.43
C ALA A 192 12.66 9.75 1.45
N ALA A 193 12.53 10.29 2.66
CA ALA A 193 13.47 10.07 3.76
C ALA A 193 13.52 8.60 4.19
N LEU A 194 12.38 7.89 4.20
CA LEU A 194 12.34 6.46 4.49
C LEU A 194 13.10 5.65 3.43
N VAL A 195 12.81 5.88 2.14
CA VAL A 195 13.51 5.20 1.04
C VAL A 195 15.01 5.44 1.15
N TRP A 196 15.43 6.71 1.29
CA TRP A 196 16.84 7.06 1.45
C TRP A 196 17.48 6.41 2.68
N ALA A 197 16.83 6.44 3.85
CA ALA A 197 17.39 5.86 5.07
C ALA A 197 17.56 4.34 4.96
N VAL A 198 16.63 3.65 4.30
CA VAL A 198 16.71 2.21 4.05
C VAL A 198 17.86 1.89 3.07
N GLU A 199 17.93 2.59 1.94
CA GLU A 199 18.99 2.40 0.94
C GLU A 199 20.38 2.74 1.50
N ALA A 200 20.47 3.78 2.34
CA ALA A 200 21.69 4.16 3.06
C ALA A 200 22.01 3.25 4.26
N ARG A 201 21.22 2.18 4.48
CA ARG A 201 21.35 1.22 5.60
C ARG A 201 21.34 1.88 6.99
N ARG A 202 20.70 3.04 7.12
CA ARG A 202 20.53 3.78 8.39
C ARG A 202 19.32 3.24 9.15
N VAL A 203 19.40 2.00 9.60
CA VAL A 203 18.27 1.22 10.16
C VAL A 203 17.52 1.95 11.28
N GLY A 204 18.24 2.59 12.20
CA GLY A 204 17.60 3.34 13.29
C GLY A 204 16.80 4.53 12.79
N LEU A 205 17.35 5.28 11.84
CA LEU A 205 16.67 6.42 11.21
C LEU A 205 15.47 5.94 10.38
N ALA A 206 15.63 4.86 9.60
CA ALA A 206 14.53 4.27 8.84
C ALA A 206 13.38 3.84 9.76
N GLY A 207 13.69 3.24 10.90
CA GLY A 207 12.70 2.88 11.92
C GLY A 207 11.97 4.10 12.47
N ALA A 208 12.72 5.14 12.87
CA ALA A 208 12.14 6.36 13.42
C ALA A 208 11.26 7.10 12.39
N VAL A 209 11.72 7.23 11.15
CA VAL A 209 10.96 7.85 10.05
C VAL A 209 9.70 7.05 9.73
N LEU A 210 9.78 5.70 9.68
CA LEU A 210 8.60 4.86 9.47
C LEU A 210 7.58 5.03 10.60
N GLY A 211 8.03 4.97 11.86
CA GLY A 211 7.15 5.16 13.03
C GLY A 211 6.51 6.54 13.06
N LEU A 212 7.27 7.60 12.75
CA LEU A 212 6.77 8.96 12.61
C LEU A 212 5.76 9.08 11.46
N ALA A 213 6.06 8.51 10.29
CA ALA A 213 5.16 8.54 9.15
C ALA A 213 3.82 7.86 9.44
N VAL A 214 3.83 6.68 10.09
CA VAL A 214 2.62 5.95 10.49
C VAL A 214 1.83 6.69 11.57
N HIS A 215 2.51 7.41 12.47
CA HIS A 215 1.85 8.29 13.43
C HIS A 215 1.19 9.49 12.74
N PHE A 216 1.88 10.09 11.76
CA PHE A 216 1.42 11.27 11.03
C PHE A 216 0.17 10.95 10.16
N LYS A 217 0.18 9.79 9.49
CA LYS A 217 -0.98 9.18 8.86
C LYS A 217 -0.82 7.67 8.92
N ILE A 218 -1.91 6.92 9.02
CA ILE A 218 -1.79 5.47 9.22
C ILE A 218 -1.24 4.71 7.99
N TYR A 219 -1.57 5.11 6.76
CA TYR A 219 -1.31 4.32 5.54
C TYR A 219 0.17 3.93 5.26
N PRO A 220 1.22 4.69 5.62
CA PRO A 220 2.62 4.27 5.47
C PRO A 220 2.95 2.92 6.09
N PHE A 221 2.09 2.39 6.97
CA PHE A 221 2.23 1.04 7.53
C PHE A 221 2.33 -0.04 6.45
N ILE A 222 1.72 0.17 5.28
CA ILE A 222 1.76 -0.80 4.18
C ILE A 222 3.19 -1.08 3.71
N TRP A 223 4.09 -0.10 3.83
CA TRP A 223 5.48 -0.24 3.40
C TRP A 223 6.35 -1.09 4.33
N ALA A 224 5.93 -1.29 5.59
CA ALA A 224 6.73 -1.98 6.60
C ALA A 224 7.13 -3.39 6.14
N GLY A 225 6.19 -4.14 5.56
CA GLY A 225 6.46 -5.49 5.02
C GLY A 225 7.49 -5.48 3.90
N ALA A 226 7.39 -4.54 2.98
CA ALA A 226 8.34 -4.39 1.87
C ALA A 226 9.73 -4.01 2.33
N VAL A 227 9.85 -3.08 3.29
CA VAL A 227 11.15 -2.67 3.87
C VAL A 227 11.79 -3.86 4.58
N VAL A 228 11.06 -4.58 5.43
CA VAL A 228 11.58 -5.78 6.12
C VAL A 228 11.98 -6.86 5.11
N TRP A 229 11.15 -7.08 4.07
CA TRP A 229 11.47 -8.01 3.00
C TRP A 229 12.75 -7.61 2.28
N TRP A 230 12.93 -6.33 1.92
CA TRP A 230 14.14 -5.80 1.27
C TRP A 230 15.43 -6.01 2.10
N MET A 231 15.38 -5.88 3.42
CA MET A 231 16.55 -5.97 4.31
C MET A 231 17.08 -7.41 4.50
N ASP A 232 17.55 -8.10 3.45
CA ASP A 232 18.22 -9.40 3.58
C ASP A 232 19.70 -9.32 3.97
N ARG A 233 20.31 -10.49 4.20
CA ARG A 233 21.72 -10.61 4.57
C ARG A 233 22.68 -10.08 3.52
N GLU A 234 22.35 -10.17 2.23
CA GLU A 234 23.22 -9.66 1.16
C GLU A 234 23.24 -8.12 1.17
N ARG A 235 22.07 -7.50 1.38
CA ARG A 235 21.92 -6.05 1.41
C ARG A 235 22.29 -5.44 2.76
N MET A 236 22.17 -6.17 3.87
CA MET A 236 22.52 -5.65 5.19
C MET A 236 23.93 -6.06 5.64
N GLY A 237 24.47 -7.14 5.09
CA GLY A 237 25.82 -7.62 5.39
C GLY A 237 26.90 -6.62 4.98
N GLY A 238 27.92 -6.50 5.83
CA GLY A 238 29.17 -5.83 5.46
C GLY A 238 30.03 -6.68 4.51
N PRO A 239 31.16 -6.18 4.02
CA PRO A 239 32.07 -6.88 3.09
C PRO A 239 32.58 -8.27 3.54
N ARG A 240 32.34 -8.62 4.82
CA ARG A 240 32.74 -9.89 5.46
C ARG A 240 31.62 -10.93 5.51
N ALA A 241 30.40 -10.59 5.11
CA ALA A 241 29.34 -11.58 4.95
C ALA A 241 29.68 -12.40 3.68
N GLY A 242 30.36 -13.53 3.85
CA GLY A 242 30.57 -14.48 2.77
C GLY A 242 29.22 -14.89 2.14
N PRO A 243 29.21 -15.36 0.89
CA PRO A 243 27.99 -15.84 0.25
C PRO A 243 27.31 -16.85 1.17
N ALA A 244 26.02 -16.66 1.41
CA ALA A 244 25.24 -17.60 2.22
C ALA A 244 25.44 -18.99 1.61
N ALA A 245 26.02 -19.92 2.39
CA ALA A 245 26.16 -21.29 1.97
C ALA A 245 24.78 -21.79 1.53
N ALA A 246 24.70 -22.42 0.34
CA ALA A 246 23.46 -23.00 -0.14
C ALA A 246 22.92 -23.94 0.96
N PRO A 247 21.62 -23.86 1.31
CA PRO A 247 21.06 -24.78 2.28
C PRO A 247 21.22 -26.20 1.74
N GLU A 248 22.05 -27.03 2.37
CA GLU A 248 22.25 -28.43 1.97
C GLU A 248 21.02 -29.32 2.27
N GLU A 249 20.05 -28.81 3.04
CA GLU A 249 18.83 -29.50 3.45
C GLU A 249 17.60 -28.58 3.26
N PRO A 250 16.39 -29.13 2.95
CA PRO A 250 15.18 -28.34 2.90
C PRO A 250 14.95 -27.68 4.26
N ALA A 251 15.05 -26.34 4.29
CA ALA A 251 14.94 -25.58 5.52
C ALA A 251 13.60 -25.85 6.20
N SER A 252 13.64 -26.40 7.41
CA SER A 252 12.46 -26.46 8.26
C SER A 252 11.87 -25.06 8.43
N LEU A 253 10.54 -24.96 8.59
CA LEU A 253 9.86 -23.68 8.83
C LEU A 253 10.54 -22.87 9.95
N GLY A 254 11.00 -23.54 11.00
CA GLY A 254 11.74 -22.91 12.10
C GLY A 254 13.15 -22.41 11.72
N ALA A 255 13.85 -23.05 10.78
CA ALA A 255 15.11 -22.54 10.24
C ALA A 255 14.89 -21.31 9.34
N LEU A 256 13.82 -21.30 8.55
CA LEU A 256 13.45 -20.18 7.70
C LEU A 256 13.06 -18.94 8.52
N VAL A 257 12.24 -19.13 9.58
CA VAL A 257 11.87 -18.05 10.52
C VAL A 257 13.12 -17.49 11.23
N ARG A 258 14.00 -18.36 11.76
CA ARG A 258 15.25 -17.91 12.39
C ARG A 258 16.18 -17.18 11.41
N GLY A 259 16.22 -17.62 10.14
CA GLY A 259 16.96 -16.93 9.09
C GLY A 259 16.39 -15.56 8.74
N PHE A 260 15.08 -15.39 8.90
CA PHE A 260 14.36 -14.15 8.64
C PHE A 260 14.52 -13.12 9.77
N VAL A 261 14.64 -13.57 11.02
CA VAL A 261 14.87 -12.68 12.16
C VAL A 261 16.33 -12.22 12.16
N SER A 262 16.57 -10.96 11.77
CA SER A 262 17.90 -10.32 11.81
C SER A 262 17.94 -9.17 12.82
N PRO A 263 19.12 -8.86 13.40
CA PRO A 263 19.27 -7.72 14.30
C PRO A 263 18.78 -6.40 13.69
N ASP A 264 19.04 -6.19 12.40
CA ASP A 264 18.61 -4.98 11.71
C ASP A 264 17.09 -4.90 11.54
N ARG A 265 16.43 -6.02 11.21
CA ARG A 265 14.96 -6.06 11.12
C ARG A 265 14.32 -5.86 12.48
N MET A 266 14.89 -6.45 13.53
CA MET A 266 14.44 -6.24 14.91
C MET A 266 14.65 -4.79 15.36
N LYS A 267 15.80 -4.18 15.01
CA LYS A 267 16.07 -2.77 15.27
C LYS A 267 15.08 -1.85 14.54
N LEU A 268 14.81 -2.11 13.26
CA LEU A 268 13.79 -1.37 12.50
C LEU A 268 12.43 -1.45 13.20
N ALA A 269 11.98 -2.67 13.51
CA ALA A 269 10.69 -2.90 14.16
C ALA A 269 10.63 -2.21 15.53
N ALA A 270 11.62 -2.42 16.40
CA ALA A 270 11.66 -1.85 17.74
C ALA A 270 11.68 -0.32 17.71
N VAL A 271 12.52 0.31 16.88
CA VAL A 271 12.58 1.78 16.80
C VAL A 271 11.29 2.35 16.21
N SER A 272 10.75 1.74 15.14
CA SER A 272 9.47 2.19 14.56
C SER A 272 8.32 2.10 15.55
N LEU A 273 8.23 1.01 16.32
CA LEU A 273 7.22 0.82 17.34
C LEU A 273 7.41 1.81 18.49
N ALA A 274 8.63 2.00 18.96
CA ALA A 274 8.93 2.96 20.02
C ALA A 274 8.57 4.40 19.61
N THR A 275 8.94 4.82 18.40
CA THR A 275 8.58 6.14 17.88
C THR A 275 7.07 6.29 17.72
N PHE A 276 6.40 5.32 17.09
CA PHE A 276 4.95 5.36 16.91
C PHE A 276 4.20 5.39 18.25
N MET A 277 4.53 4.47 19.17
CA MET A 277 3.87 4.38 20.47
C MET A 277 4.19 5.58 21.35
N GLY A 278 5.44 6.06 21.35
CA GLY A 278 5.84 7.24 22.11
C GLY A 278 5.08 8.50 21.69
N LEU A 279 4.96 8.74 20.37
CA LEU A 279 4.21 9.88 19.85
C LEU A 279 2.69 9.76 20.12
N ASN A 280 2.11 8.57 19.96
CA ASN A 280 0.70 8.35 20.29
C ASN A 280 0.42 8.49 21.79
N ALA A 281 1.30 7.99 22.65
CA ALA A 281 1.19 8.15 24.10
C ALA A 281 1.32 9.62 24.51
N LEU A 282 2.24 10.36 23.88
CA LEU A 282 2.35 11.81 24.07
C LEU A 282 1.06 12.52 23.69
N MET A 283 0.52 12.29 22.49
CA MET A 283 -0.74 12.91 22.06
C MET A 283 -1.92 12.50 22.96
N TYR A 284 -2.00 11.24 23.36
CA TYR A 284 -3.02 10.79 24.30
C TYR A 284 -2.88 11.45 25.68
N SER A 285 -1.66 11.69 26.16
CA SER A 285 -1.43 12.39 27.43
C SER A 285 -1.93 13.84 27.41
N VAL A 286 -1.91 14.49 26.24
CA VAL A 286 -2.37 15.87 26.04
C VAL A 286 -3.89 15.94 25.84
N TYR A 287 -4.43 15.03 25.02
CA TYR A 287 -5.80 15.15 24.49
C TYR A 287 -6.78 14.09 25.01
N GLY A 288 -6.32 13.02 25.66
CA GLY A 288 -7.14 11.93 26.18
C GLY A 288 -7.93 11.16 25.12
N THR A 289 -9.11 10.65 25.49
CA THR A 289 -10.02 9.90 24.61
C THR A 289 -10.36 10.62 23.28
N PRO A 290 -10.58 11.96 23.24
CA PRO A 290 -10.76 12.68 21.97
C PRO A 290 -9.70 12.38 20.91
N PHE A 291 -8.42 12.22 21.30
CA PHE A 291 -7.37 11.84 20.35
C PHE A 291 -7.62 10.47 19.72
N LEU A 292 -7.97 9.45 20.52
CA LEU A 292 -8.26 8.10 20.00
C LEU A 292 -9.47 8.11 19.07
N THR A 293 -10.52 8.84 19.46
CA THR A 293 -11.74 8.95 18.66
C THR A 293 -11.45 9.59 17.31
N HIS A 294 -10.85 10.77 17.29
CA HIS A 294 -10.71 11.54 16.05
C HIS A 294 -9.56 11.07 15.17
N THR A 295 -8.50 10.47 15.74
CA THR A 295 -7.35 9.96 14.97
C THR A 295 -7.60 8.57 14.40
N PHE A 296 -8.28 7.69 15.13
CA PHE A 296 -8.41 6.28 14.76
C PHE A 296 -9.86 5.83 14.58
N LEU A 297 -10.70 5.97 15.61
CA LEU A 297 -12.00 5.29 15.64
C LEU A 297 -13.02 5.91 14.69
N HIS A 298 -12.98 7.22 14.51
CA HIS A 298 -13.90 7.96 13.64
C HIS A 298 -13.83 7.50 12.17
N HIS A 299 -12.68 7.02 11.70
CA HIS A 299 -12.53 6.52 10.33
C HIS A 299 -13.21 5.16 10.08
N VAL A 300 -13.57 4.43 11.13
CA VAL A 300 -14.27 3.14 11.02
C VAL A 300 -15.76 3.34 10.76
N SER A 301 -16.37 4.33 11.41
CA SER A 301 -17.80 4.65 11.28
C SER A 301 -18.12 5.65 10.18
N ARG A 302 -17.15 6.48 9.78
CA ARG A 302 -17.34 7.51 8.76
C ARG A 302 -17.62 6.92 7.36
N ILE A 303 -18.60 7.51 6.69
CA ILE A 303 -18.99 7.22 5.30
C ILE A 303 -18.64 8.44 4.44
N ASP A 304 -17.63 8.29 3.59
CA ASP A 304 -17.20 9.32 2.63
C ASP A 304 -17.70 8.98 1.22
N HIS A 305 -18.97 9.32 1.00
CA HIS A 305 -19.67 9.15 -0.27
C HIS A 305 -19.39 10.25 -1.32
N ARG A 306 -19.24 11.53 -0.90
CA ARG A 306 -19.00 12.66 -1.83
C ARG A 306 -17.57 12.70 -2.35
N HIS A 307 -17.36 13.31 -3.53
CA HIS A 307 -16.02 13.53 -4.08
C HIS A 307 -15.11 12.29 -4.10
N ASN A 308 -15.69 11.12 -4.37
CA ASN A 308 -15.04 9.82 -4.24
C ASN A 308 -14.94 9.12 -5.61
N PHE A 309 -13.74 8.97 -6.14
CA PHE A 309 -13.49 8.33 -7.44
C PHE A 309 -13.63 6.79 -7.41
N SER A 310 -13.83 6.20 -6.23
CA SER A 310 -13.84 4.74 -6.11
C SER A 310 -15.08 4.13 -6.80
N PRO A 311 -14.98 2.89 -7.28
CA PRO A 311 -16.16 2.13 -7.75
C PRO A 311 -17.28 2.01 -6.71
N TYR A 312 -16.96 2.22 -5.43
CA TYR A 312 -17.92 2.15 -4.32
C TYR A 312 -18.69 3.45 -4.12
N ASN A 313 -18.39 4.54 -4.84
CA ASN A 313 -19.02 5.84 -4.68
C ASN A 313 -20.55 5.77 -4.64
N THR A 314 -21.16 5.24 -5.70
CA THR A 314 -22.62 5.19 -5.82
C THR A 314 -23.25 4.34 -4.74
N LEU A 315 -22.61 3.22 -4.39
CA LEU A 315 -23.06 2.35 -3.29
C LEU A 315 -23.02 3.11 -1.96
N LEU A 316 -21.91 3.77 -1.64
CA LEU A 316 -21.77 4.55 -0.41
C LEU A 316 -22.77 5.70 -0.33
N TYR A 317 -23.12 6.32 -1.46
CA TYR A 317 -24.18 7.32 -1.52
C TYR A 317 -25.54 6.73 -1.14
N LEU A 318 -25.92 5.59 -1.72
CA LEU A 318 -27.18 4.93 -1.42
C LEU A 318 -27.23 4.44 0.04
N THR A 319 -26.15 3.82 0.52
CA THR A 319 -26.02 3.38 1.93
C THR A 319 -26.10 4.55 2.91
N SER A 320 -25.64 5.74 2.53
CA SER A 320 -25.75 6.94 3.38
C SER A 320 -27.19 7.44 3.54
N ALA A 321 -28.07 7.17 2.57
CA ALA A 321 -29.47 7.58 2.59
C ALA A 321 -30.37 6.56 3.30
N GLU A 322 -30.04 5.26 3.20
CA GLU A 322 -30.82 4.16 3.77
C GLU A 322 -29.98 3.32 4.75
N PRO A 323 -30.03 3.60 6.07
CA PRO A 323 -29.19 2.92 7.08
C PRO A 323 -29.49 1.43 7.30
N ALA A 324 -30.46 0.84 6.57
CA ALA A 324 -31.00 -0.48 6.86
C ALA A 324 -30.59 -1.53 5.81
N SER A 325 -29.43 -2.18 5.97
CA SER A 325 -29.32 -3.66 6.02
C SER A 325 -27.86 -4.16 6.08
N SER A 326 -27.74 -5.31 6.74
CA SER A 326 -26.63 -6.02 7.36
C SER A 326 -25.44 -6.50 6.50
N LEU A 327 -25.18 -5.93 5.32
CA LEU A 327 -24.00 -6.28 4.52
C LEU A 327 -23.19 -5.03 4.19
N ARG A 328 -22.15 -4.75 5.00
CA ARG A 328 -21.10 -3.79 4.64
C ARG A 328 -20.26 -4.38 3.51
N ALA A 329 -20.80 -4.51 2.31
CA ALA A 329 -20.06 -5.03 1.15
C ALA A 329 -18.77 -4.22 0.91
N GLU A 330 -18.74 -2.95 1.32
CA GLU A 330 -17.55 -2.10 1.25
C GLU A 330 -16.44 -2.55 2.23
N SER A 331 -16.80 -3.27 3.30
CA SER A 331 -15.80 -3.85 4.21
C SER A 331 -15.04 -5.03 3.58
N LEU A 332 -15.62 -5.69 2.57
CA LEU A 332 -14.92 -6.74 1.82
C LEU A 332 -13.85 -6.15 0.89
N ALA A 333 -13.93 -4.87 0.53
CA ALA A 333 -12.92 -4.18 -0.29
C ALA A 333 -11.54 -4.14 0.37
N PHE A 334 -11.49 -4.15 1.71
CA PHE A 334 -10.23 -4.14 2.45
C PHE A 334 -9.39 -5.40 2.26
N LEU A 335 -10.01 -6.56 2.02
CA LEU A 335 -9.28 -7.81 1.87
C LEU A 335 -8.42 -7.85 0.59
N PRO A 336 -8.98 -7.65 -0.63
CA PRO A 336 -8.15 -7.59 -1.84
C PRO A 336 -7.18 -6.40 -1.81
N GLN A 337 -7.59 -5.26 -1.24
CA GLN A 337 -6.73 -4.08 -1.10
C GLN A 337 -5.48 -4.36 -0.26
N LEU A 338 -5.65 -4.89 0.96
CA LEU A 338 -4.54 -5.19 1.88
C LEU A 338 -3.73 -6.41 1.42
N LEU A 339 -4.36 -7.44 0.87
CA LEU A 339 -3.65 -8.59 0.32
C LEU A 339 -2.73 -8.16 -0.83
N LEU A 340 -3.25 -7.40 -1.79
CA LEU A 340 -2.47 -6.94 -2.93
C LEU A 340 -1.36 -5.98 -2.49
N SER A 341 -1.69 -4.97 -1.68
CA SER A 341 -0.76 -3.91 -1.29
C SER A 341 0.26 -4.34 -0.24
N CYS A 342 -0.11 -5.12 0.77
CA CYS A 342 0.80 -5.44 1.87
C CYS A 342 1.52 -6.79 1.70
N VAL A 343 1.06 -7.67 0.80
CA VAL A 343 1.60 -9.03 0.68
C VAL A 343 2.10 -9.32 -0.73
N LEU A 344 1.20 -9.32 -1.73
CA LEU A 344 1.53 -9.81 -3.07
C LEU A 344 2.55 -8.92 -3.79
N ILE A 345 2.32 -7.61 -3.82
CA ILE A 345 3.24 -6.67 -4.47
C ILE A 345 4.62 -6.65 -3.78
N PRO A 346 4.73 -6.51 -2.44
CA PRO A 346 6.01 -6.58 -1.75
C PRO A 346 6.78 -7.87 -2.03
N PHE A 347 6.08 -9.01 -2.02
CA PHE A 347 6.71 -10.31 -2.21
C PHE A 347 7.44 -10.41 -3.56
N VAL A 348 6.81 -9.92 -4.63
CA VAL A 348 7.34 -9.98 -6.00
C VAL A 348 8.36 -8.88 -6.30
N LEU A 349 8.10 -7.64 -5.86
CA LEU A 349 8.87 -6.46 -6.28
C LEU A 349 9.91 -6.01 -5.26
N ALA A 350 9.64 -6.10 -3.96
CA ALA A 350 10.44 -5.38 -2.98
C ALA A 350 11.87 -5.89 -2.87
N LYS A 351 12.20 -7.07 -3.40
CA LYS A 351 13.59 -7.60 -3.52
C LYS A 351 14.35 -7.09 -4.73
N LYS A 352 13.65 -6.57 -5.73
CA LYS A 352 14.21 -6.12 -7.01
C LYS A 352 14.40 -4.61 -6.98
N ASP A 353 13.35 -3.88 -6.62
CA ASP A 353 13.36 -2.42 -6.52
C ASP A 353 12.38 -1.97 -5.43
N LEU A 354 12.92 -1.46 -4.31
CA LEU A 354 12.13 -1.05 -3.15
C LEU A 354 11.21 0.12 -3.47
N ALA A 355 11.71 1.15 -4.15
CA ALA A 355 10.94 2.35 -4.47
C ALA A 355 9.77 2.03 -5.42
N THR A 356 10.02 1.22 -6.45
CA THR A 356 8.98 0.75 -7.39
C THR A 356 7.96 -0.13 -6.67
N SER A 357 8.42 -0.99 -5.74
CA SER A 357 7.51 -1.75 -4.89
C SER A 357 6.62 -0.82 -4.06
N MET A 358 7.19 0.15 -3.33
CA MET A 358 6.42 1.08 -2.50
C MET A 358 5.43 1.91 -3.33
N MET A 359 5.82 2.35 -4.52
CA MET A 359 4.93 3.02 -5.48
C MET A 359 3.74 2.14 -5.87
N ALA A 360 4.01 0.89 -6.29
CA ALA A 360 2.98 -0.06 -6.69
C ALA A 360 2.03 -0.40 -5.52
N GLN A 361 2.58 -0.61 -4.32
CA GLN A 361 1.78 -0.83 -3.11
C GLN A 361 0.85 0.35 -2.83
N THR A 362 1.36 1.58 -2.92
CA THR A 362 0.56 2.77 -2.66
C THR A 362 -0.49 3.01 -3.75
N LEU A 363 -0.16 2.80 -5.02
CA LEU A 363 -1.13 2.91 -6.11
C LEU A 363 -2.22 1.84 -5.97
N ALA A 364 -1.88 0.59 -5.66
CA ALA A 364 -2.83 -0.47 -5.38
C ALA A 364 -3.70 -0.13 -4.15
N PHE A 365 -3.08 0.36 -3.08
CA PHE A 365 -3.79 0.75 -1.87
C PHE A 365 -4.82 1.84 -2.16
N VAL A 366 -4.50 2.83 -2.99
CA VAL A 366 -5.43 3.91 -3.37
C VAL A 366 -6.51 3.41 -4.33
N THR A 367 -6.13 2.63 -5.36
CA THR A 367 -7.03 2.15 -6.42
C THR A 367 -8.13 1.22 -5.89
N PHE A 368 -7.78 0.35 -4.95
CA PHE A 368 -8.71 -0.63 -4.36
C PHE A 368 -9.36 -0.13 -3.06
N ASN A 369 -9.16 1.13 -2.67
CA ASN A 369 -9.78 1.68 -1.48
C ASN A 369 -11.28 1.95 -1.70
N LYS A 370 -12.08 1.76 -0.64
CA LYS A 370 -13.49 2.19 -0.62
C LYS A 370 -13.66 3.70 -0.84
N VAL A 371 -12.69 4.50 -0.43
CA VAL A 371 -12.67 5.95 -0.61
C VAL A 371 -11.42 6.32 -1.39
N CYS A 372 -11.59 7.05 -2.49
CA CYS A 372 -10.50 7.52 -3.33
C CYS A 372 -10.71 9.01 -3.62
N THR A 373 -9.77 9.86 -3.20
CA THR A 373 -9.84 11.31 -3.41
C THR A 373 -8.55 11.80 -4.06
N SER A 374 -8.57 12.96 -4.72
CA SER A 374 -7.38 13.48 -5.43
C SER A 374 -6.18 13.74 -4.51
N GLN A 375 -6.40 13.89 -3.19
CA GLN A 375 -5.30 14.04 -2.23
C GLN A 375 -4.38 12.81 -2.23
N TYR A 376 -4.96 11.62 -2.44
CA TYR A 376 -4.23 10.36 -2.35
C TYR A 376 -3.27 10.15 -3.52
N PHE A 377 -3.44 10.88 -4.61
CA PHE A 377 -2.59 10.73 -5.80
C PHE A 377 -1.14 11.15 -5.51
N LEU A 378 -0.94 12.10 -4.60
CA LEU A 378 0.40 12.50 -4.14
C LEU A 378 1.16 11.33 -3.51
N TRP A 379 0.48 10.36 -2.90
CA TRP A 379 1.11 9.29 -2.15
C TRP A 379 1.93 8.34 -3.03
N TYR A 380 1.50 8.10 -4.27
CA TYR A 380 2.28 7.30 -5.22
C TYR A 380 3.08 8.17 -6.19
N MET A 381 2.63 9.40 -6.49
CA MET A 381 3.37 10.30 -7.39
C MET A 381 4.75 10.70 -6.84
N ILE A 382 4.96 10.66 -5.51
CA ILE A 382 6.25 10.98 -4.89
C ILE A 382 7.38 10.04 -5.34
N PHE A 383 7.03 8.84 -5.81
CA PHE A 383 7.97 7.87 -6.34
C PHE A 383 8.26 8.04 -7.84
N LEU A 384 7.52 8.88 -8.57
CA LEU A 384 7.72 9.07 -10.02
C LEU A 384 9.17 9.45 -10.37
N PRO A 385 9.87 10.35 -9.65
CA PRO A 385 11.28 10.65 -9.94
C PRO A 385 12.20 9.43 -9.83
N LEU A 386 11.86 8.45 -9.00
CA LEU A 386 12.64 7.23 -8.78
C LEU A 386 12.28 6.13 -9.78
N TYR A 387 11.02 6.04 -10.18
CA TYR A 387 10.50 4.99 -11.07
C TYR A 387 10.68 5.30 -12.55
N LEU A 388 10.37 6.54 -12.98
CA LEU A 388 10.33 6.91 -14.41
C LEU A 388 11.63 6.69 -15.20
N PRO A 389 12.85 6.92 -14.67
CA PRO A 389 14.07 6.86 -15.47
C PRO A 389 14.32 5.53 -16.19
N GLY A 390 13.74 4.43 -15.70
CA GLY A 390 13.85 3.10 -16.29
C GLY A 390 12.51 2.49 -16.69
N SER A 391 11.41 3.24 -16.64
CA SER A 391 10.07 2.68 -16.84
C SER A 391 9.71 2.46 -18.31
N THR A 392 8.77 1.55 -18.55
CA THR A 392 8.14 1.40 -19.86
C THR A 392 7.45 2.69 -20.31
N LEU A 393 6.95 3.51 -19.38
CA LEU A 393 6.26 4.76 -19.69
C LEU A 393 7.15 5.75 -20.46
N LEU A 394 8.45 5.84 -20.13
CA LEU A 394 9.39 6.69 -20.87
C LEU A 394 10.03 5.96 -22.07
N ARG A 395 10.26 4.65 -21.97
CA ARG A 395 10.86 3.88 -23.07
C ARG A 395 9.90 3.68 -24.26
N LYS A 396 8.59 3.61 -24.00
CA LYS A 396 7.53 3.50 -25.00
C LYS A 396 6.60 4.71 -24.88
N PRO A 397 6.92 5.86 -25.51
CA PRO A 397 6.17 7.10 -25.35
C PRO A 397 4.67 6.96 -25.63
N ALA A 398 4.28 6.13 -26.61
CA ALA A 398 2.86 5.87 -26.88
C ALA A 398 2.12 5.29 -25.66
N VAL A 399 2.75 4.36 -24.92
CA VAL A 399 2.18 3.79 -23.69
C VAL A 399 2.16 4.84 -22.58
N GLY A 400 3.25 5.59 -22.39
CA GLY A 400 3.35 6.64 -21.38
C GLY A 400 2.34 7.77 -21.57
N VAL A 401 2.24 8.30 -22.78
CA VAL A 401 1.28 9.35 -23.15
C VAL A 401 -0.15 8.83 -23.04
N SER A 402 -0.43 7.61 -23.49
CA SER A 402 -1.76 7.00 -23.35
C SER A 402 -2.15 6.85 -21.87
N ALA A 403 -1.23 6.35 -21.02
CA ALA A 403 -1.44 6.25 -19.58
C ALA A 403 -1.77 7.61 -18.96
N LEU A 404 -1.00 8.64 -19.31
CA LEU A 404 -1.21 9.99 -18.81
C LEU A 404 -2.56 10.57 -19.25
N VAL A 405 -2.84 10.53 -20.55
CA VAL A 405 -4.07 11.09 -21.15
C VAL A 405 -5.29 10.38 -20.59
N LEU A 406 -5.30 9.05 -20.54
CA LEU A 406 -6.42 8.29 -19.98
C LEU A 406 -6.60 8.56 -18.49
N TRP A 407 -5.52 8.70 -17.73
CA TRP A 407 -5.58 9.01 -16.30
C TRP A 407 -6.18 10.39 -16.03
N ILE A 408 -5.83 11.40 -16.83
CA ILE A 408 -6.44 12.74 -16.75
C ILE A 408 -7.89 12.73 -17.25
N ALA A 409 -8.15 12.12 -18.40
CA ALA A 409 -9.48 12.09 -19.01
C ALA A 409 -10.50 11.40 -18.10
N ALA A 410 -10.13 10.30 -17.44
CA ALA A 410 -11.00 9.62 -16.49
C ALA A 410 -11.31 10.49 -15.25
N GLN A 411 -10.33 11.27 -14.76
CA GLN A 411 -10.58 12.24 -13.68
C GLN A 411 -11.51 13.36 -14.15
N ALA A 412 -11.25 13.95 -15.32
CA ALA A 412 -12.06 15.02 -15.87
C ALA A 412 -13.51 14.57 -16.10
N ALA A 413 -13.71 13.35 -16.62
CA ALA A 413 -15.03 12.75 -16.78
C ALA A 413 -15.74 12.60 -15.43
N TRP A 414 -15.05 12.09 -14.40
CA TRP A 414 -15.63 11.97 -13.07
C TRP A 414 -15.97 13.34 -12.45
N LEU A 415 -15.04 14.30 -12.52
CA LEU A 415 -15.22 15.66 -12.00
C LEU A 415 -16.38 16.38 -12.69
N GLN A 416 -16.56 16.20 -13.99
CA GLN A 416 -17.68 16.75 -14.72
C GLN A 416 -19.01 16.17 -14.20
N GLN A 417 -19.10 14.86 -14.01
CA GLN A 417 -20.32 14.22 -13.46
C GLN A 417 -20.58 14.63 -12.01
N GLY A 418 -19.53 14.74 -11.19
CA GLY A 418 -19.59 15.23 -9.82
C GLY A 418 -20.03 16.69 -9.74
N TYR A 419 -19.57 17.55 -10.65
CA TYR A 419 -20.03 18.93 -10.74
C TYR A 419 -21.52 19.04 -11.04
N GLN A 420 -22.01 18.26 -12.02
CA GLN A 420 -23.44 18.22 -12.35
C GLN A 420 -24.29 17.76 -11.15
N LEU A 421 -23.81 16.77 -10.38
CA LEU A 421 -24.51 16.28 -9.19
C LEU A 421 -24.47 17.28 -8.04
N GLU A 422 -23.27 17.67 -7.61
CA GLU A 422 -23.07 18.35 -6.34
C GLU A 422 -23.34 19.87 -6.42
N PHE A 423 -23.11 20.49 -7.59
CA PHE A 423 -23.30 21.93 -7.77
C PHE A 423 -24.58 22.27 -8.52
N LEU A 424 -24.93 21.50 -9.55
CA LEU A 424 -26.13 21.76 -10.35
C LEU A 424 -27.35 20.95 -9.92
N GLY A 425 -27.21 20.03 -8.95
CA GLY A 425 -28.32 19.23 -8.42
C GLY A 425 -28.90 18.21 -9.40
N ARG A 426 -28.18 17.87 -10.48
CA ARG A 426 -28.66 16.91 -11.49
C ARG A 426 -28.28 15.49 -11.06
N SER A 427 -29.24 14.58 -11.06
CA SER A 427 -28.98 13.17 -10.73
C SER A 427 -28.11 12.49 -11.81
N THR A 428 -26.81 12.36 -11.57
CA THR A 428 -25.84 11.71 -12.49
C THR A 428 -25.31 10.37 -11.98
N PHE A 429 -25.93 9.77 -10.96
CA PHE A 429 -25.46 8.54 -10.32
C PHE A 429 -25.22 7.38 -11.30
N PHE A 430 -26.21 7.09 -12.17
CA PHE A 430 -26.12 6.05 -13.18
C PHE A 430 -26.67 6.54 -14.54
N PRO A 431 -25.98 6.27 -15.66
CA PRO A 431 -24.67 5.61 -15.75
C PRO A 431 -23.49 6.53 -15.42
N GLY A 432 -23.69 7.84 -15.27
CA GLY A 432 -22.62 8.86 -15.20
C GLY A 432 -21.49 8.58 -14.20
N LEU A 433 -21.69 8.90 -12.92
CA LEU A 433 -20.68 8.72 -11.87
C LEU A 433 -20.22 7.27 -11.75
N TRP A 434 -21.13 6.31 -11.89
CA TRP A 434 -20.80 4.88 -11.85
C TRP A 434 -19.80 4.50 -12.95
N ALA A 435 -20.09 4.82 -14.22
CA ALA A 435 -19.22 4.50 -15.35
C ALA A 435 -17.90 5.27 -15.28
N ALA A 436 -17.92 6.55 -14.87
CA ALA A 436 -16.70 7.33 -14.70
C ALA A 436 -15.78 6.76 -13.61
N SER A 437 -16.36 6.29 -12.49
CA SER A 437 -15.60 5.65 -11.40
C SER A 437 -14.99 4.32 -11.85
N LEU A 438 -15.73 3.52 -12.62
CA LEU A 438 -15.21 2.28 -13.21
C LEU A 438 -14.11 2.54 -14.23
N ALA A 439 -14.28 3.52 -15.12
CA ALA A 439 -13.27 3.91 -16.09
C ALA A 439 -11.97 4.34 -15.39
N PHE A 440 -12.08 5.20 -14.36
CA PHE A 440 -10.92 5.61 -13.57
C PHE A 440 -10.24 4.41 -12.88
N PHE A 441 -11.02 3.50 -12.29
CA PHE A 441 -10.50 2.28 -11.67
C PHE A 441 -9.75 1.38 -12.67
N LEU A 442 -10.31 1.14 -13.85
CA LEU A 442 -9.70 0.31 -14.89
C LEU A 442 -8.40 0.93 -15.42
N VAL A 443 -8.37 2.24 -15.64
CA VAL A 443 -7.15 2.96 -16.04
C VAL A 443 -6.05 2.81 -14.98
N ASN A 444 -6.38 2.98 -13.69
CA ASN A 444 -5.41 2.79 -12.62
C ASN A 444 -4.94 1.34 -12.49
N CYS A 445 -5.82 0.35 -12.69
CA CYS A 445 -5.43 -1.07 -12.73
C CYS A 445 -4.45 -1.35 -13.88
N TRP A 446 -4.68 -0.78 -15.06
CA TRP A 446 -3.77 -0.92 -16.20
C TRP A 446 -2.40 -0.30 -15.93
N ILE A 447 -2.37 0.93 -15.40
CA ILE A 447 -1.12 1.61 -15.01
C ILE A 447 -0.38 0.82 -13.93
N LEU A 448 -1.09 0.31 -12.92
CA LEU A 448 -0.52 -0.56 -11.89
C LEU A 448 0.11 -1.82 -12.50
N GLY A 449 -0.55 -2.44 -13.49
CA GLY A 449 0.00 -3.56 -14.25
C GLY A 449 1.33 -3.23 -14.92
N ILE A 450 1.44 -2.07 -15.57
CA ILE A 450 2.70 -1.59 -16.18
C ILE A 450 3.81 -1.48 -15.11
N ILE A 451 3.51 -0.83 -13.97
CA ILE A 451 4.48 -0.64 -12.89
C ILE A 451 4.94 -1.99 -12.31
N ILE A 452 4.02 -2.93 -12.10
CA ILE A 452 4.34 -4.28 -11.62
C ILE A 452 5.23 -5.02 -12.62
N CYS A 453 4.91 -4.96 -13.91
CA CYS A 453 5.74 -5.56 -14.96
C CYS A 453 7.15 -4.96 -15.00
N ASP A 454 7.27 -3.64 -14.94
CA ASP A 454 8.55 -2.94 -14.91
C ASP A 454 9.40 -3.35 -13.70
N GLY A 455 8.79 -3.45 -12.51
CA GLY A 455 9.50 -3.88 -11.29
C GLY A 455 9.80 -5.39 -11.24
N ALA A 456 9.02 -6.21 -11.97
CA ALA A 456 9.22 -7.66 -12.03
C ALA A 456 10.32 -8.06 -13.01
N VAL A 457 10.48 -7.33 -14.11
CA VAL A 457 11.59 -7.53 -15.04
C VAL A 457 12.83 -6.87 -14.46
N THR A 458 13.86 -7.67 -14.15
CA THR A 458 15.17 -7.15 -13.81
C THR A 458 15.76 -6.50 -15.06
N HIS A 459 15.36 -5.26 -15.34
CA HIS A 459 16.19 -4.43 -16.18
C HIS A 459 17.45 -4.18 -15.35
N ASP A 460 18.56 -4.85 -15.73
CA ASP A 460 19.88 -4.27 -15.48
C ASP A 460 19.74 -2.79 -15.88
N LYS A 461 19.66 -1.91 -14.88
CA LYS A 461 19.54 -0.47 -15.12
C LYS A 461 20.75 -0.14 -15.96
N LEU A 462 20.49 0.17 -17.23
CA LEU A 462 21.45 0.15 -18.33
C LEU A 462 22.82 0.66 -17.89
N HIS A 463 23.83 -0.20 -18.05
CA HIS A 463 25.15 0.25 -18.44
C HIS A 463 24.97 1.07 -19.72
N VAL A 464 24.98 2.38 -19.59
CA VAL A 464 25.15 3.29 -20.71
C VAL A 464 26.61 3.71 -20.62
N GLU A 465 27.42 3.15 -21.51
CA GLU A 465 28.76 3.65 -21.84
C GLU A 465 28.70 5.10 -22.32
#